data_AF-K1DYV9-F1
#
_entry.id   AF-K1DYV9-F1
#
_cell.length_a   1.000
_cell.length_b   1.000
_cell.length_c   1.000
_cell.angle_alpha   90.00
_cell.angle_beta   90.00
_cell.angle_gamma   90.00
#
_symmetry.space_group_name_H-M   'P 1'
#
loop_
_entity.id
_entity.type
_entity.pdbx_description
1 polymer ?
#
loop_
_entity_poly.entity_id
_entity_poly.type
_entity_poly.pdbx_seq_one_letter_code
_entity_poly.pdbx_strand_id
1 'polypeptide(L)'
;MGLLYLGFVVVSTVCVGLVDHRWRLALFDRPARTLAVVAAGSLLFLVWDLVAIESGMYVRGESPAMTGIELLPELPVEEIFFIVFLSYLTCVLHGLFSSLIPRGELPS
;
A
#
# COMPACT_ATOMS: atom_id res chain seq x y z
N MET A 1 -17.44 -10.93 -1.93
CA MET A 1 -16.55 -10.59 -0.79
C MET A 1 -15.63 -9.38 -1.06
N GLY A 2 -15.46 -8.94 -2.31
CA GLY A 2 -14.60 -7.79 -2.66
C GLY A 2 -14.98 -6.46 -1.99
N LEU A 3 -16.27 -6.09 -1.95
CA LEU A 3 -16.71 -4.83 -1.32
C LEU A 3 -16.40 -4.74 0.18
N LEU A 4 -16.50 -5.85 0.92
CA LEU A 4 -16.13 -5.90 2.34
C LEU A 4 -14.62 -5.74 2.50
N TYR A 5 -13.83 -6.43 1.67
CA TYR A 5 -12.38 -6.32 1.66
C TYR A 5 -11.92 -4.90 1.32
N LEU A 6 -12.47 -4.30 0.27
CA LEU A 6 -12.22 -2.90 -0.08
C LEU A 6 -12.59 -1.97 1.08
N GLY A 7 -13.73 -2.20 1.73
CA GLY A 7 -14.16 -1.47 2.92
C GLY A 7 -13.12 -1.52 4.03
N PHE A 8 -12.59 -2.72 4.35
CA PHE A 8 -11.53 -2.87 5.34
C PHE A 8 -10.25 -2.14 4.92
N VAL A 9 -9.82 -2.26 3.66
CA VAL A 9 -8.62 -1.56 3.17
C VAL A 9 -8.78 -0.05 3.26
N VAL A 10 -9.93 0.50 2.85
CA VAL A 10 -10.20 1.94 2.93
C VAL A 10 -10.22 2.41 4.38
N VAL A 11 -10.92 1.70 5.28
CA VAL A 11 -10.95 2.04 6.71
C VAL A 11 -9.55 1.99 7.32
N SER A 12 -8.77 0.94 7.04
CA SER A 12 -7.38 0.83 7.48
C SER A 12 -6.51 1.95 6.93
N THR A 13 -6.67 2.33 5.65
CA THR A 13 -5.95 3.44 5.03
C THR A 13 -6.26 4.76 5.73
N VAL A 14 -7.54 5.02 6.04
CA VAL A 14 -7.94 6.22 6.78
C VAL A 14 -7.34 6.23 8.19
N CYS A 15 -7.40 5.10 8.92
CA CYS A 15 -6.79 4.99 10.24
C CYS A 15 -5.27 5.28 10.21
N VAL A 16 -4.54 4.72 9.25
CA VAL A 16 -3.11 4.99 9.04
C VAL A 16 -2.89 6.45 8.62
N GLY A 17 -3.78 7.02 7.81
CA GLY A 17 -3.80 8.44 7.47
C GLY A 17 -3.95 9.36 8.69
N LEU A 18 -4.82 9.01 9.63
CA LEU A 18 -5.00 9.76 10.87
C LEU A 18 -3.75 9.68 11.77
N VAL A 19 -3.11 8.51 11.85
CA VAL A 19 -1.82 8.31 12.52
C VAL A 19 -0.75 9.21 11.88
N ASP A 20 -0.61 9.15 10.56
CA ASP A 20 0.35 9.96 9.82
C ASP A 20 0.09 11.46 10.01
N HIS A 21 -1.17 11.90 10.00
CA HIS A 21 -1.53 13.30 10.25
C HIS A 21 -1.16 13.73 11.68
N ARG A 22 -1.44 12.87 12.67
CA ARG A 22 -1.23 13.17 14.09
C ARG A 22 0.23 13.37 14.47
N TRP A 23 1.12 12.61 13.84
CA TRP A 23 2.57 12.64 14.14
C TRP A 23 3.43 13.16 13.00
N ARG A 24 2.84 13.48 11.83
CA ARG A 24 3.52 13.98 10.62
C ARG A 24 4.69 13.09 10.25
N LEU A 25 4.40 11.83 9.92
CA LEU A 25 5.41 10.79 9.73
C LEU A 25 5.91 10.69 8.28
N ALA A 26 5.02 10.88 7.30
CA ALA A 26 5.30 10.68 5.89
C ALA A 26 4.56 11.72 5.02
N LEU A 27 3.29 11.48 4.67
CA LEU A 27 2.54 12.30 3.70
C LEU A 27 2.35 13.72 4.22
N PHE A 28 2.10 13.88 5.52
CA PHE A 28 1.87 15.19 6.15
C PHE A 28 3.16 15.94 6.54
N ASP A 29 4.33 15.32 6.39
CA ASP A 29 5.64 15.96 6.56
C ASP A 29 6.32 16.27 5.20
N ARG A 30 6.35 15.27 4.29
CA ARG A 30 6.98 15.38 2.97
C ARG A 30 6.08 14.83 1.86
N PRO A 31 4.95 15.50 1.52
CA PRO A 31 3.92 14.96 0.63
C PRO A 31 4.46 14.54 -0.74
N ALA A 32 5.25 15.40 -1.39
CA ALA A 32 5.78 15.12 -2.72
C ALA A 32 6.68 13.86 -2.75
N ARG A 33 7.52 13.67 -1.72
CA ARG A 33 8.40 12.50 -1.64
C ARG A 33 7.60 11.24 -1.32
N THR A 34 6.67 11.31 -0.37
CA THR A 34 5.81 10.19 -0.03
C THR A 34 4.98 9.74 -1.21
N LEU A 35 4.35 10.68 -1.94
CA LEU A 35 3.58 10.34 -3.14
C LEU A 35 4.45 9.71 -4.23
N ALA A 36 5.67 10.21 -4.46
CA ALA A 36 6.58 9.62 -5.42
C ALA A 36 6.99 8.19 -5.05
N VAL A 37 7.29 7.93 -3.77
CA VAL A 37 7.65 6.58 -3.28
C VAL A 37 6.46 5.64 -3.34
N VAL A 38 5.27 6.09 -2.92
CA VAL A 38 4.05 5.29 -3.00
C VAL A 38 3.72 4.95 -4.45
N ALA A 39 3.81 5.91 -5.37
CA ALA A 39 3.58 5.66 -6.79
C ALA A 39 4.59 4.67 -7.37
N ALA A 40 5.89 4.86 -7.10
CA ALA A 40 6.93 3.97 -7.58
C ALA A 40 6.81 2.54 -7.01
N GLY A 41 6.55 2.41 -5.71
CA GLY A 41 6.33 1.12 -5.05
C GLY A 41 5.08 0.42 -5.58
N SER A 42 3.99 1.17 -5.77
CA SER A 42 2.75 0.62 -6.31
C SER A 42 2.95 0.14 -7.75
N LEU A 43 3.63 0.91 -8.60
CA LEU A 43 3.96 0.50 -9.96
C LEU A 43 4.83 -0.75 -10.00
N LEU A 44 5.83 -0.85 -9.12
CA LEU A 44 6.69 -2.03 -9.02
C LEU A 44 5.87 -3.28 -8.65
N PHE A 45 5.02 -3.20 -7.63
CA PHE A 45 4.18 -4.31 -7.22
C PHE A 45 3.16 -4.69 -8.30
N LEU A 46 2.55 -3.71 -8.97
CA LEU A 46 1.65 -4.00 -10.09
C LEU A 46 2.36 -4.70 -11.24
N VAL A 47 3.57 -4.27 -11.61
CA VAL A 47 4.37 -4.96 -12.63
C VAL A 47 4.70 -6.39 -12.18
N TRP A 48 5.01 -6.56 -10.90
CA TRP A 48 5.27 -7.89 -10.34
C TRP A 48 4.03 -8.80 -10.37
N ASP A 49 2.86 -8.28 -10.03
CA ASP A 49 1.60 -9.02 -10.10
C ASP A 49 1.28 -9.44 -11.52
N LEU A 50 1.46 -8.55 -12.51
CA LEU A 50 1.30 -8.88 -13.93
C LEU A 50 2.25 -10.02 -14.36
N VAL A 51 3.51 -9.96 -13.93
CA VAL A 51 4.48 -11.04 -14.21
C VAL A 51 4.05 -12.35 -13.56
N ALA A 52 3.51 -12.32 -12.34
CA ALA A 52 3.03 -13.51 -11.64
C ALA A 52 1.78 -14.13 -12.32
N ILE A 53 0.88 -13.27 -12.82
CA ILE A 53 -0.30 -13.67 -13.61
C ILE A 53 0.13 -14.32 -14.92
N GLU A 54 0.99 -13.67 -15.70
CA GLU A 54 1.49 -14.24 -16.97
C GLU A 54 2.28 -15.54 -16.77
N SER A 55 2.99 -15.67 -15.65
CA SER A 55 3.74 -16.88 -15.30
C SER A 55 2.84 -18.04 -14.85
N GLY A 56 1.52 -17.84 -14.75
CA GLY A 56 0.58 -18.84 -14.25
C GLY A 56 0.79 -19.19 -12.76
N MET A 57 1.52 -18.35 -12.02
CA MET A 57 1.70 -18.50 -10.57
C MET A 57 0.45 -18.04 -9.80
N TYR A 58 -0.44 -17.28 -10.46
CA TYR A 58 -1.73 -16.90 -9.92
C TYR A 58 -2.69 -18.09 -9.99
N VAL A 59 -2.69 -18.91 -8.94
CA VAL A 59 -3.73 -19.92 -8.76
C VAL A 59 -4.97 -19.18 -8.27
N ARG A 60 -5.93 -18.92 -9.17
CA ARG A 60 -7.30 -18.57 -8.75
C ARG A 60 -7.77 -19.68 -7.82
N GLY A 61 -7.92 -19.38 -6.52
CA GLY A 61 -8.83 -20.15 -5.71
C GLY A 61 -10.20 -19.97 -6.36
N GLU A 62 -10.76 -21.04 -6.94
CA GLU A 62 -12.12 -21.04 -7.47
C GLU A 62 -13.11 -20.67 -6.37
N SER A 63 -13.27 -19.36 -6.12
CA SER A 63 -14.17 -18.83 -5.12
C SER A 63 -15.28 -18.11 -5.88
N PRO A 64 -16.53 -18.62 -5.83
CA PRO A 64 -17.70 -18.05 -6.53
C PRO A 64 -18.12 -16.64 -6.06
N ALA A 65 -17.24 -15.89 -5.40
CA ALA A 65 -17.54 -14.72 -4.59
C ALA A 65 -16.73 -13.46 -4.98
N MET A 66 -16.13 -13.43 -6.17
CA MET A 66 -15.47 -12.24 -6.73
C MET A 66 -16.50 -11.30 -7.39
N THR A 67 -16.29 -10.00 -7.22
CA THR A 67 -17.23 -8.89 -7.51
C THR A 67 -17.52 -8.69 -9.00
N GLY A 68 -16.83 -9.40 -9.88
CA GLY A 68 -16.99 -9.30 -11.34
C GLY A 68 -16.43 -8.00 -11.94
N ILE A 69 -15.77 -7.14 -11.15
CA ILE A 69 -15.12 -5.91 -11.62
C ILE A 69 -13.60 -6.15 -11.60
N GLU A 70 -13.08 -6.59 -12.73
CA GLU A 70 -11.66 -6.84 -12.96
C GLU A 70 -11.10 -5.71 -13.84
N LEU A 71 -9.95 -5.15 -13.47
CA LEU A 71 -9.29 -4.12 -14.29
C LEU A 71 -8.53 -4.75 -15.47
N LEU A 72 -7.95 -5.92 -15.25
CA LEU A 72 -7.38 -6.85 -16.22
C LEU A 72 -7.87 -8.27 -15.87
N PRO A 73 -7.83 -9.25 -16.80
CA PRO A 73 -8.13 -10.63 -16.44
C PRO A 73 -7.30 -11.01 -15.21
N GLU A 74 -7.98 -11.39 -14.12
CA GLU A 74 -7.36 -11.82 -12.85
C GLU A 74 -6.81 -10.71 -11.92
N LEU A 75 -6.99 -9.42 -12.22
CA LEU A 75 -6.57 -8.31 -11.35
C LEU A 75 -7.78 -7.52 -10.79
N PRO A 76 -8.33 -7.91 -9.63
CA PRO A 76 -9.43 -7.20 -8.98
C PRO A 76 -9.03 -5.79 -8.55
N VAL A 77 -9.97 -4.84 -8.64
CA VAL A 77 -9.71 -3.43 -8.30
C VAL A 77 -9.24 -3.26 -6.86
N GLU A 78 -9.70 -4.13 -5.96
CA GLU A 78 -9.36 -4.12 -4.55
C GLU A 78 -7.86 -4.37 -4.29
N GLU A 79 -7.18 -5.11 -5.17
CA GLU A 79 -5.73 -5.34 -5.06
C GLU A 79 -4.94 -4.05 -5.34
N ILE A 80 -5.39 -3.20 -6.26
CA ILE A 80 -4.77 -1.89 -6.50
C ILE A 80 -4.83 -1.03 -5.24
N PHE A 81 -6.00 -1.00 -4.58
CA PHE A 81 -6.16 -0.29 -3.31
C PHE A 81 -5.25 -0.88 -2.22
N PHE A 82 -5.13 -2.20 -2.17
CA PHE A 82 -4.25 -2.88 -1.22
C PHE A 82 -2.78 -2.55 -1.45
N ILE A 83 -2.30 -2.55 -2.70
CA ILE A 83 -0.91 -2.22 -3.05
C ILE A 83 -0.58 -0.76 -2.70
N VAL A 84 -1.50 0.16 -2.99
CA VAL A 84 -1.35 1.57 -2.61
C VAL A 84 -1.31 1.70 -1.09
N PHE A 85 -2.23 1.03 -0.38
CA PHE A 85 -2.25 0.98 1.07
C PHE A 85 -0.95 0.41 1.64
N LEU A 86 -0.45 -0.70 1.09
CA LEU A 86 0.79 -1.36 1.52
C LEU A 86 1.98 -0.42 1.36
N SER A 87 2.11 0.19 0.18
CA SER A 87 3.19 1.14 -0.13
C SER A 87 3.14 2.37 0.78
N TYR A 88 1.93 2.87 1.07
CA TYR A 88 1.73 4.00 1.98
C TYR A 88 2.05 3.61 3.44
N LEU A 89 1.58 2.45 3.90
CA LEU A 89 1.88 1.92 5.24
C LEU A 89 3.39 1.80 5.45
N THR A 90 4.15 1.32 4.45
CA THR A 90 5.61 1.25 4.52
C THR A 90 6.23 2.64 4.75
N CYS A 91 5.74 3.68 4.07
CA CYS A 91 6.23 5.04 4.27
C CYS A 91 5.95 5.55 5.70
N VAL A 92 4.74 5.32 6.22
CA VAL A 92 4.36 5.73 7.58
C VAL A 92 5.19 4.99 8.63
N LEU A 93 5.39 3.67 8.46
CA LEU A 93 6.25 2.88 9.34
C LEU A 93 7.70 3.38 9.30
N HIS A 94 8.23 3.67 8.12
CA HIS A 94 9.57 4.24 7.98
C HIS A 94 9.71 5.58 8.72
N GLY A 95 8.71 6.47 8.59
CA GLY A 95 8.66 7.73 9.33
C GLY A 95 8.60 7.53 10.84
N LEU A 96 7.80 6.56 11.30
CA LEU A 96 7.71 6.18 12.71
C LEU A 96 9.05 5.69 13.26
N PHE A 97 9.69 4.72 12.60
CA PHE A 97 11.00 4.21 13.02
C PHE A 97 12.08 5.30 13.00
N SER A 98 12.09 6.15 11.98
CA SER A 98 13.03 7.28 11.89
C SER A 98 12.84 8.31 13.00
N SER A 99 11.63 8.40 13.57
CA SER A 99 11.32 9.28 14.70
C SER A 99 11.69 8.65 16.05
N LEU A 100 11.73 7.32 16.14
CA LEU A 100 12.05 6.58 17.36
C LEU A 100 13.56 6.35 17.55
N ILE A 101 14.34 6.32 16.46
CA ILE A 101 15.79 6.13 16.53
C ILE A 101 16.44 7.45 16.96
N PRO A 102 17.08 7.50 18.15
CA PRO A 102 17.82 8.69 18.57
C PRO A 102 18.92 8.97 17.56
N ARG A 103 18.97 10.18 17.02
CA ARG A 103 20.13 10.62 16.24
C ARG A 103 21.27 10.79 17.23
N GLY A 104 22.16 9.79 17.31
CA GLY A 104 23.38 9.91 18.08
C GLY A 104 24.12 11.17 17.64
N GLU A 105 24.29 12.12 18.57
CA GLU A 105 25.12 13.28 18.36
C GLU A 105 26.53 12.78 18.05
N LEU A 106 27.00 12.97 16.83
CA LEU A 106 28.40 12.74 16.49
C LEU A 106 29.22 13.78 17.26
N PRO A 107 30.15 13.37 18.15
CA PRO A 107 31.05 14.32 18.78
C PRO A 107 31.85 15.05 17.70
N SER A 108 31.82 16.37 17.77
CA SER A 108 32.49 17.34 16.88
C SER A 108 34.00 17.18 16.84
#